data_AF-A0A443Q8R5-F1
#
_entry.id   AF-A0A443Q8R5-F1
#
_cell.length_a   1.000
_cell.length_b   1.000
_cell.length_c   1.000
_cell.angle_alpha   90.00
_cell.angle_beta   90.00
_cell.angle_gamma   90.00
#
_symmetry.space_group_name_H-M   'P 1'
#
loop_
_entity.id
_entity.type
_entity.pdbx_description
1 polymer ?
#
loop_
_entity_poly.entity_id
_entity_poly.type
_entity_poly.pdbx_seq_one_letter_code
_entity_poly.pdbx_strand_id
1 'polypeptide(L)'
;VDGFYLGDILTDEQVKKEEKLQKEQERRDEMKAKLNDLEGYIVDDELLEKDIKAFIDFEKKLASLVRLSNDNDSLDSKSFTINEMHSEYKNIDWLKIFGEIFDFAQINITSNEHIYNNQPTYFKNIGTLLKETPK
;
A
#
# COMPACT_ATOMS: atom_id res chain seq x y z
N VAL A 1 10.87 -11.42 1.35
CA VAL A 1 9.86 -10.70 0.56
C VAL A 1 9.39 -9.59 1.46
N ASP A 2 10.08 -8.45 1.38
CA ASP A 2 10.05 -7.41 2.41
C ASP A 2 8.96 -6.39 2.07
N GLY A 3 7.71 -6.77 2.34
CA GLY A 3 6.58 -5.85 2.22
C GLY A 3 6.45 -4.99 3.47
N PHE A 4 6.53 -3.67 3.31
CA PHE A 4 6.15 -2.64 4.32
C PHE A 4 6.92 -2.63 5.66
N TYR A 5 8.16 -3.14 5.67
CA TYR A 5 8.96 -3.35 6.88
C TYR A 5 9.07 -2.12 7.80
N LEU A 6 9.25 -0.92 7.25
CA LEU A 6 9.39 0.28 8.06
C LEU A 6 8.06 0.69 8.72
N GLY A 7 6.96 0.71 7.97
CA GLY A 7 5.64 1.06 8.51
C GLY A 7 5.25 0.17 9.70
N ASP A 8 5.51 -1.13 9.59
CA ASP A 8 5.24 -2.11 10.66
C ASP A 8 6.09 -1.82 11.90
N ILE A 9 7.41 -1.68 11.76
CA ILE A 9 8.31 -1.33 12.88
C ILE A 9 7.89 -0.03 13.56
N LEU A 10 7.59 1.00 12.77
CA LEU A 10 7.29 2.32 13.33
C LEU A 10 5.94 2.35 14.06
N THR A 11 5.01 1.47 13.68
CA THR A 11 3.70 1.34 14.33
C THR A 11 3.67 0.27 15.41
N ASP A 12 4.69 -0.57 15.57
CA ASP A 12 4.74 -1.61 16.60
C ASP A 12 4.96 -1.02 18.00
N GLU A 13 4.04 -1.23 18.93
CA GLU A 13 4.14 -0.73 20.31
C GLU A 13 5.26 -1.42 21.12
N GLN A 14 5.71 -2.60 20.70
CA GLN A 14 6.77 -3.36 21.37
C GLN A 14 8.17 -2.87 21.02
N VAL A 15 8.33 -2.16 19.90
CA VAL A 15 9.61 -1.61 19.46
C VAL A 15 9.91 -0.32 20.22
N LYS A 16 11.14 -0.22 20.74
CA LYS A 16 11.59 0.96 21.50
C LYS A 16 11.62 2.21 20.63
N LYS A 17 11.38 3.37 21.25
CA LYS A 17 11.39 4.66 20.54
C LYS A 17 12.73 4.94 19.86
N GLU A 18 13.84 4.63 20.52
CA GLU A 18 15.19 4.83 19.97
C GLU A 18 15.41 3.99 18.72
N GLU A 19 14.94 2.74 18.73
CA GLU A 19 15.04 1.81 17.60
C GLU A 19 14.17 2.28 16.43
N LYS A 20 12.95 2.77 16.69
CA LYS A 20 12.10 3.38 15.67
C LYS A 20 12.78 4.58 15.00
N LEU A 21 13.37 5.48 15.80
CA LEU A 21 14.08 6.64 15.27
C LEU A 21 15.27 6.22 14.41
N GLN A 22 16.04 5.24 14.87
CA GLN A 22 17.17 4.72 14.12
C GLN A 22 16.72 4.12 12.79
N LYS A 23 15.68 3.28 12.78
CA LYS A 23 15.15 2.65 11.57
C LYS A 23 14.56 3.65 10.58
N GLU A 24 13.86 4.67 11.08
CA GLU A 24 13.36 5.76 10.24
C GLU A 24 14.52 6.52 9.59
N GLN A 25 15.58 6.83 10.36
CA GLN A 25 16.76 7.53 9.85
C GLN A 25 17.52 6.69 8.81
N GLU A 26 17.78 5.40 9.09
CA GLU A 26 18.42 4.47 8.15
C GLU A 26 17.66 4.46 6.80
N ARG A 27 16.32 4.37 6.84
CA ARG A 27 15.50 4.36 5.63
C ARG A 27 15.56 5.69 4.88
N ARG A 28 15.54 6.82 5.60
CA ARG A 28 15.65 8.16 5.01
C ARG A 28 16.95 8.30 4.25
N ASP A 29 18.06 7.90 4.87
CA ASP A 29 19.40 7.99 4.27
C ASP A 29 19.51 7.07 3.04
N GLU A 30 18.97 5.86 3.10
CA GLU A 30 18.90 4.95 1.94
C GLU A 30 18.06 5.52 0.79
N MET A 31 16.92 6.15 1.08
CA MET A 31 16.07 6.77 0.04
C MET A 31 16.77 7.96 -0.60
N LYS A 32 17.41 8.82 0.19
CA LYS A 32 18.21 9.94 -0.32
C LYS A 32 19.35 9.46 -1.20
N ALA A 33 20.10 8.45 -0.76
CA ALA A 33 21.19 7.88 -1.54
C ALA A 33 20.71 7.34 -2.89
N LYS A 34 19.60 6.58 -2.91
CA LYS A 34 19.00 6.05 -4.14
C LYS A 34 18.49 7.15 -5.07
N LEU A 35 17.89 8.20 -4.53
CA LEU A 35 17.34 9.30 -5.33
C LEU A 35 18.45 10.19 -5.90
N ASN A 36 19.56 10.36 -5.18
CA ASN A 36 20.74 11.07 -5.67
C ASN A 36 21.52 10.29 -6.75
N ASP A 37 21.39 8.96 -6.78
CA ASP A 37 22.01 8.09 -7.79
C ASP A 37 21.22 8.08 -9.12
N LEU A 38 20.01 8.64 -9.15
CA LEU A 38 19.25 8.81 -10.39
C LEU A 38 19.91 9.91 -11.23
N GLU A 39 20.58 9.51 -12.32
CA GLU A 39 21.26 10.41 -13.24
C GLU A 39 20.37 11.61 -13.66
N GLY A 40 20.86 12.83 -13.42
CA GLY A 40 20.21 14.07 -13.87
C GLY A 40 19.23 14.72 -12.88
N TYR A 41 19.05 14.14 -11.68
CA TYR A 41 18.11 14.66 -10.68
C TYR A 41 18.84 15.56 -9.65
N ILE A 42 18.86 16.88 -9.88
CA ILE A 42 19.19 17.85 -8.82
C ILE A 42 17.88 18.13 -8.08
N VAL A 43 17.64 17.39 -7.01
CA VAL A 43 16.49 17.64 -6.14
C VAL A 43 16.89 18.62 -5.06
N ASP A 44 16.03 19.60 -4.82
CA ASP A 44 16.10 20.40 -3.60
C ASP A 44 15.94 19.48 -2.37
N ASP A 45 16.91 19.50 -1.46
CA ASP A 45 16.93 18.66 -0.26
C ASP A 45 15.66 18.81 0.58
N GLU A 46 15.05 20.00 0.59
CA GLU A 46 13.78 20.24 1.30
C GLU A 46 12.60 19.49 0.67
N LEU A 47 12.51 19.49 -0.67
CA LEU A 47 11.48 18.73 -1.40
C LEU A 47 11.68 17.23 -1.22
N LEU A 48 12.93 16.76 -1.32
CA LEU A 48 13.30 15.37 -1.11
C LEU A 48 12.89 14.88 0.28
N GLU A 49 13.20 15.67 1.31
CA GLU A 49 12.84 15.36 2.70
C GLU A 49 11.32 15.30 2.91
N LYS A 50 10.58 16.23 2.30
CA LYS A 50 9.11 16.25 2.36
C LYS A 50 8.51 15.00 1.71
N ASP A 51 9.01 14.58 0.56
CA ASP A 51 8.51 13.42 -0.16
C ASP A 51 8.84 12.11 0.58
N ILE A 52 10.05 11.98 1.10
CA ILE A 52 10.43 10.85 1.96
C ILE A 52 9.53 10.77 3.19
N LYS A 53 9.26 11.91 3.84
CA LYS A 53 8.35 11.95 4.98
C LYS A 53 6.94 11.49 4.57
N ALA A 54 6.40 11.99 3.46
CA ALA A 54 5.08 11.61 2.97
C ALA A 54 5.01 10.11 2.66
N PHE A 55 6.06 9.53 2.06
CA PHE A 55 6.17 8.11 1.81
C PHE A 55 6.16 7.28 3.11
N ILE A 56 6.94 7.67 4.11
CA ILE A 56 6.99 6.99 5.41
C ILE A 56 5.62 7.07 6.12
N ASP A 57 4.97 8.24 6.09
CA ASP A 57 3.63 8.40 6.66
C ASP A 57 2.60 7.50 5.96
N PHE A 58 2.71 7.33 4.64
CA PHE A 58 1.88 6.41 3.88
C PHE A 58 2.16 4.95 4.25
N GLU A 59 3.42 4.54 4.37
CA GLU A 59 3.79 3.18 4.83
C GLU A 59 3.20 2.87 6.22
N LYS A 60 3.23 3.82 7.16
CA LYS A 60 2.61 3.66 8.50
C LYS A 60 1.11 3.40 8.41
N LYS A 61 0.40 4.16 7.57
CA LYS A 61 -1.05 3.97 7.33
C LYS A 61 -1.33 2.61 6.70
N LEU A 62 -0.50 2.19 5.76
CA LEU A 62 -0.65 0.91 5.07
C LEU A 62 -0.40 -0.27 6.01
N ALA A 63 0.65 -0.21 6.84
CA ALA A 63 0.93 -1.22 7.86
C ALA A 63 -0.21 -1.33 8.88
N SER A 64 -0.75 -0.19 9.33
CA SER A 64 -1.90 -0.16 10.23
C SER A 64 -3.13 -0.82 9.61
N LEU A 65 -3.34 -0.62 8.30
CA LEU A 65 -4.44 -1.26 7.57
C LEU A 65 -4.25 -2.77 7.46
N VAL A 66 -3.03 -3.24 7.21
CA VAL A 66 -2.72 -4.68 7.16
C VAL A 66 -2.99 -5.34 8.52
N ARG A 67 -2.55 -4.71 9.63
CA ARG A 67 -2.84 -5.20 10.99
C ARG A 67 -4.33 -5.27 11.26
N LEU A 68 -5.05 -4.19 10.95
CA LEU A 68 -6.52 -4.16 11.08
C LEU A 68 -7.17 -5.30 10.28
N SER A 69 -6.67 -5.62 9.10
CA SER A 69 -7.16 -6.74 8.30
C SER A 69 -6.89 -8.09 8.97
N ASN A 70 -5.67 -8.31 9.45
CA ASN A 70 -5.29 -9.54 10.14
C ASN A 70 -6.10 -9.77 11.43
N ASP A 71 -6.47 -8.70 12.14
CA ASP A 71 -7.23 -8.79 13.39
C ASP A 71 -8.73 -9.04 13.17
N ASN A 72 -9.28 -8.60 12.04
CA ASN A 72 -10.73 -8.61 11.78
C ASN A 72 -11.19 -9.64 10.75
N ASP A 73 -10.31 -10.06 9.85
CA ASP A 73 -10.69 -10.97 8.78
C ASP A 73 -10.62 -12.42 9.25
N SER A 74 -11.69 -13.17 8.98
CA SER A 74 -11.73 -14.61 9.19
C SER A 74 -10.83 -15.33 8.19
N LEU A 75 -10.44 -16.57 8.51
CA LEU A 75 -9.79 -17.48 7.55
C LEU A 75 -10.67 -17.78 6.33
N ASP A 76 -11.99 -17.63 6.46
CA ASP A 76 -12.94 -17.83 5.37
C ASP A 76 -12.88 -16.70 4.36
N SER A 77 -12.56 -17.05 3.10
CA SER A 77 -12.57 -16.15 1.96
C SER A 77 -13.98 -15.63 1.68
N LYS A 78 -14.10 -14.33 1.40
CA LYS A 78 -15.31 -13.80 0.75
C LYS A 78 -15.22 -14.03 -0.76
N SER A 79 -16.29 -14.51 -1.37
CA SER A 79 -16.40 -14.64 -2.81
C SER A 79 -17.47 -13.71 -3.35
N PHE A 80 -17.14 -13.00 -4.41
CA PHE A 80 -18.04 -12.08 -5.12
C PHE A 80 -17.51 -11.87 -6.54
N THR A 81 -18.36 -11.36 -7.42
CA THR A 81 -17.98 -10.91 -8.77
C THR A 81 -17.18 -9.60 -8.73
N ILE A 82 -16.46 -9.26 -9.79
CA ILE A 82 -15.80 -7.94 -9.92
C ILE A 82 -16.80 -6.79 -9.74
N ASN A 83 -18.02 -6.93 -10.25
CA ASN A 83 -19.07 -5.92 -10.09
C ASN A 83 -19.49 -5.72 -8.62
N GLU A 84 -19.67 -6.82 -7.89
CA GLU A 84 -19.97 -6.78 -6.45
C GLU A 84 -18.78 -6.22 -5.66
N MET A 85 -17.54 -6.58 -6.03
CA MET A 85 -16.32 -6.01 -5.45
C MET A 85 -16.30 -4.48 -5.58
N HIS A 86 -16.65 -3.95 -6.75
CA HIS A 86 -16.68 -2.50 -6.98
C HIS A 86 -17.73 -1.79 -6.13
N SER A 87 -18.88 -2.45 -5.89
CA SER A 87 -19.93 -1.91 -5.04
C SER A 87 -19.53 -1.88 -3.56
N GLU A 88 -18.85 -2.93 -3.09
CA GLU A 88 -18.37 -3.08 -1.71
C GLU A 88 -17.11 -2.25 -1.41
N TYR A 89 -16.15 -2.24 -2.34
CA TYR A 89 -14.83 -1.64 -2.18
C TYR A 89 -14.68 -0.44 -3.11
N LYS A 90 -15.16 0.70 -2.61
CA LYS A 90 -15.26 1.95 -3.36
C LYS A 90 -13.89 2.59 -3.60
N ASN A 91 -13.88 3.58 -4.50
CA ASN A 91 -12.72 4.42 -4.86
C ASN A 91 -11.62 3.71 -5.67
N ILE A 92 -11.83 2.45 -6.08
CA ILE A 92 -10.92 1.72 -6.98
C ILE A 92 -11.73 1.14 -8.14
N ASP A 93 -11.20 1.32 -9.35
CA ASP A 93 -11.73 0.70 -10.57
C ASP A 93 -11.10 -0.70 -10.75
N TRP A 94 -11.67 -1.67 -10.03
CA TRP A 94 -11.16 -3.04 -10.00
C TRP A 94 -11.18 -3.72 -11.37
N LEU A 95 -12.24 -3.48 -12.17
CA LEU A 95 -12.34 -4.07 -13.51
C LEU A 95 -11.21 -3.54 -14.40
N LYS A 96 -10.90 -2.24 -14.33
CA LYS A 96 -9.77 -1.67 -15.05
C LYS A 96 -8.44 -2.28 -14.61
N ILE A 97 -8.16 -2.33 -13.30
CA ILE A 97 -6.90 -2.87 -12.79
C ILE A 97 -6.71 -4.33 -13.20
N PHE A 98 -7.72 -5.18 -12.98
CA PHE A 98 -7.63 -6.57 -13.39
C PHE A 98 -7.57 -6.68 -14.91
N GLY A 99 -8.32 -5.87 -15.65
CA GLY A 99 -8.31 -5.87 -17.11
C GLY A 99 -6.92 -5.60 -17.67
N GLU A 100 -6.24 -4.58 -17.17
CA GLU A 100 -4.86 -4.25 -17.56
C GLU A 100 -3.86 -5.38 -17.23
N ILE A 101 -4.04 -6.08 -16.10
CA ILE A 101 -3.18 -7.21 -15.72
C ILE A 101 -3.42 -8.43 -16.63
N PHE A 102 -4.68 -8.77 -16.88
CA PHE A 102 -5.04 -9.96 -17.67
C PHE A 102 -4.87 -9.75 -19.18
N ASP A 103 -4.93 -8.50 -19.66
CA ASP A 103 -4.61 -8.15 -21.05
C ASP A 103 -3.17 -8.50 -21.43
N PHE A 104 -2.23 -8.44 -20.48
CA PHE A 104 -0.85 -8.92 -20.69
C PHE A 104 -0.80 -10.39 -21.11
N ALA A 105 -1.73 -11.21 -20.60
CA ALA A 105 -1.87 -12.61 -20.96
C ALA A 105 -2.89 -12.85 -22.10
N GLN A 106 -3.39 -11.78 -22.73
CA GLN A 106 -4.43 -11.81 -23.76
C GLN A 106 -5.75 -12.46 -23.27
N ILE A 107 -6.05 -12.31 -21.98
CA ILE A 107 -7.28 -12.82 -21.36
C ILE A 107 -8.25 -11.65 -21.19
N ASN A 108 -9.40 -11.73 -21.85
CA ASN A 108 -10.47 -10.76 -21.66
C ASN A 108 -11.34 -11.15 -20.47
N ILE A 109 -11.29 -10.35 -19.40
CA ILE A 109 -12.12 -10.55 -18.21
C ILE A 109 -13.38 -9.66 -18.27
N THR A 110 -14.43 -10.08 -17.58
CA THR A 110 -15.69 -9.32 -17.49
C THR A 110 -16.03 -8.94 -16.06
N SER A 111 -17.02 -8.06 -15.87
CA SER A 111 -17.51 -7.70 -14.54
C SER A 111 -18.10 -8.87 -13.75
N ASN A 112 -18.38 -10.00 -14.41
CA ASN A 112 -18.98 -11.20 -13.83
C ASN A 112 -17.93 -12.23 -13.36
N GLU A 113 -16.63 -11.97 -13.57
CA GLU A 113 -15.60 -12.89 -13.05
C GLU A 113 -15.65 -12.96 -11.53
N HIS A 114 -15.55 -14.17 -10.99
CA HIS A 114 -15.51 -14.42 -9.57
C HIS A 114 -14.12 -14.18 -8.99
N ILE A 115 -14.10 -13.51 -7.83
CA ILE A 115 -12.91 -13.22 -7.05
C ILE A 115 -13.06 -13.85 -5.67
N TYR A 116 -11.97 -14.44 -5.18
CA TYR A 116 -11.84 -14.89 -3.80
C TYR A 116 -10.95 -13.91 -3.05
N ASN A 117 -11.48 -13.32 -1.98
CA ASN A 117 -10.81 -12.31 -1.19
C ASN A 117 -10.64 -12.79 0.26
N ASN A 118 -9.37 -12.96 0.67
CA ASN A 118 -8.98 -13.38 2.02
C ASN A 118 -8.70 -12.19 2.95
N GLN A 119 -8.77 -10.95 2.45
CA GLN A 119 -8.47 -9.72 3.19
C GLN A 119 -9.55 -8.64 2.95
N PRO A 120 -10.84 -8.93 3.19
CA PRO A 120 -11.92 -8.00 2.91
C PRO A 120 -11.82 -6.67 3.67
N THR A 121 -11.25 -6.66 4.87
CA THR A 121 -11.05 -5.41 5.62
C THR A 121 -9.99 -4.53 4.96
N TYR A 122 -8.90 -5.10 4.45
CA TYR A 122 -7.89 -4.37 3.69
C TYR A 122 -8.49 -3.69 2.46
N PHE A 123 -9.16 -4.48 1.60
CA PHE A 123 -9.68 -3.98 0.32
C PHE A 123 -10.81 -2.96 0.49
N LYS A 124 -11.58 -3.05 1.59
CA LYS A 124 -12.60 -2.05 1.93
C LYS A 124 -12.03 -0.68 2.23
N ASN A 125 -10.82 -0.61 2.78
CA ASN A 125 -10.23 0.63 3.28
C ASN A 125 -9.10 1.19 2.39
N ILE A 126 -8.41 0.34 1.62
CA ILE A 126 -7.28 0.76 0.78
C ILE A 126 -7.71 1.81 -0.28
N GLY A 127 -8.91 1.68 -0.84
CA GLY A 127 -9.43 2.66 -1.80
C GLY A 127 -9.60 4.05 -1.20
N THR A 128 -10.03 4.14 0.06
CA THR A 128 -10.12 5.42 0.79
C THR A 128 -8.73 5.98 1.06
N LEU A 129 -7.80 5.14 1.55
CA LEU A 129 -6.42 5.56 1.81
C LEU A 129 -5.73 6.12 0.55
N LEU A 130 -5.89 5.45 -0.60
CA LEU A 130 -5.32 5.89 -1.87
C LEU A 130 -5.95 7.20 -2.37
N LYS A 131 -7.26 7.38 -2.17
CA LYS A 131 -7.97 8.60 -2.57
C LYS A 131 -7.55 9.82 -1.75
N GLU A 132 -7.28 9.63 -0.47
CA GLU A 132 -6.83 10.69 0.45
C GLU A 132 -5.33 11.01 0.32
N THR A 133 -4.57 10.14 -0.35
CA THR A 133 -3.13 10.33 -0.57
C THR A 133 -2.92 11.20 -1.81
N PRO A 134 -2.15 12.31 -1.72
CA PRO A 134 -1.78 13.13 -2.88
C PRO A 134 -1.11 12.30 -3.98
N LYS A 135 -1.36 12.65 -5.24
CA LYS A 135 -0.76 12.01 -6.43
C LYS A 135 0.53 12.68 -6.85
#